data_AF-A0AA88TZ14-F1
#
_entry.id   AF-A0AA88TZ14-F1
#
_cell.length_a   1.000
_cell.length_b   1.000
_cell.length_c   1.000
_cell.angle_alpha   90.00
_cell.angle_beta   90.00
_cell.angle_gamma   90.00
#
_symmetry.space_group_name_H-M   'P 1'
#
loop_
_entity.id
_entity.type
_entity.pdbx_description
1 polymer ?
#
loop_
_entity_poly.entity_id
_entity_poly.type
_entity_poly.pdbx_seq_one_letter_code
_entity_poly.pdbx_strand_id
1 'polypeptide(L)'
;MLGVIASNVERWREERVTETFAENQAPLITEAEANWLKITLTEARQLIDLLLSNHLENFLNPVIRERSYNALDYRKVVTISEKLMDPSDQLFGTFGSRGYKANPKKKSLDSLKKKLRDLN
;
A
#
# COMPACT_ATOMS: atom_id res chain seq x y z
N MET A 1 -21.66 1.70 -9.39
CA MET A 1 -21.54 0.22 -9.49
C MET A 1 -20.47 -0.21 -10.50
N LEU A 2 -20.48 0.28 -11.76
CA LEU A 2 -19.50 -0.12 -12.78
C LEU A 2 -18.03 0.14 -12.41
N GLY A 3 -17.72 1.26 -11.74
CA GLY A 3 -16.34 1.58 -11.32
C GLY A 3 -15.77 0.63 -10.26
N VAL A 4 -16.60 0.07 -9.37
CA VAL A 4 -16.17 -0.91 -8.36
C VAL A 4 -15.89 -2.27 -9.01
N ILE A 5 -16.70 -2.65 -10.01
CA ILE A 5 -16.52 -3.89 -10.77
C ILE A 5 -15.23 -3.81 -11.60
N ALA A 6 -14.99 -2.71 -12.31
CA ALA A 6 -13.76 -2.51 -13.07
C ALA A 6 -12.50 -2.50 -12.18
N SER A 7 -12.54 -1.82 -11.03
CA SER A 7 -11.43 -1.81 -10.07
C SER A 7 -11.19 -3.19 -9.46
N ASN A 8 -12.23 -3.99 -9.25
CA ASN A 8 -12.06 -5.37 -8.80
C ASN A 8 -11.45 -6.24 -9.91
N VAL A 9 -11.91 -6.14 -11.15
CA VAL A 9 -11.38 -6.93 -12.27
C VAL A 9 -9.90 -6.67 -12.51
N GLU A 10 -9.45 -5.41 -12.46
CA GLU A 10 -8.02 -5.11 -12.60
C GLU A 10 -7.20 -5.59 -11.40
N ARG A 11 -7.74 -5.51 -10.16
CA ARG A 11 -7.10 -6.10 -8.99
C ARG A 11 -6.95 -7.63 -9.12
N TRP A 12 -7.99 -8.31 -9.58
CA TRP A 12 -7.96 -9.75 -9.87
C TRP A 12 -6.95 -10.09 -10.98
N ARG A 13 -6.79 -9.22 -11.98
CA ARG A 13 -5.79 -9.39 -13.04
C ARG A 13 -4.37 -9.28 -12.48
N GLU A 14 -4.10 -8.29 -11.64
CA GLU A 14 -2.77 -8.08 -11.05
C GLU A 14 -2.35 -9.19 -10.08
N GLU A 15 -3.30 -9.71 -9.28
CA GLU A 15 -3.08 -10.88 -8.42
C GLU A 15 -2.58 -12.08 -9.25
N ARG A 16 -3.26 -12.36 -10.37
CA ARG A 16 -2.87 -13.44 -11.29
C ARG A 16 -1.49 -13.24 -11.90
N VAL A 17 -1.06 -12.01 -12.16
CA VAL A 17 0.27 -11.74 -12.74
C VAL A 17 1.37 -12.13 -11.76
N THR A 18 1.24 -11.71 -10.49
CA THR A 18 2.24 -12.01 -9.46
C THR A 18 2.30 -13.50 -9.11
N GLU A 19 1.15 -14.16 -9.04
CA GLU A 19 1.05 -15.61 -8.78
C GLU A 19 1.66 -16.41 -9.92
N THR A 20 1.26 -16.13 -11.17
CA THR A 20 1.80 -16.80 -12.36
C THR A 20 3.31 -16.62 -12.45
N PHE A 21 3.83 -15.42 -12.15
CA PHE A 21 5.27 -15.19 -12.15
C PHE A 21 5.98 -16.06 -11.11
N ALA A 22 5.50 -16.09 -9.86
CA ALA A 22 6.09 -16.91 -8.81
C ALA A 22 6.04 -18.41 -9.14
N GLU A 23 4.93 -18.90 -9.69
CA GLU A 23 4.76 -20.29 -10.13
C GLU A 23 5.73 -20.68 -11.24
N ASN A 24 6.00 -19.76 -12.18
CA ASN A 24 6.98 -20.00 -13.25
C ASN A 24 8.43 -20.06 -12.75
N GLN A 25 8.75 -19.36 -11.65
CA GLN A 25 10.09 -19.40 -11.05
C GLN A 25 10.28 -20.59 -10.12
N ALA A 26 9.21 -21.13 -9.55
CA ALA A 26 9.27 -22.20 -8.54
C ALA A 26 10.12 -23.43 -8.94
N PRO A 27 10.12 -23.92 -10.20
CA PRO A 27 10.96 -25.05 -10.60
C PRO A 27 12.46 -24.75 -10.63
N LEU A 28 12.85 -23.47 -10.64
CA LEU A 28 14.23 -23.02 -10.81
C LEU A 28 14.94 -22.71 -9.48
N ILE A 29 14.19 -22.70 -8.38
CA ILE A 29 14.64 -22.28 -7.05
C ILE A 29 14.21 -23.30 -6.00
N THR A 30 14.77 -23.20 -4.80
CA THR A 30 14.34 -24.05 -3.68
C THR A 30 12.91 -23.71 -3.25
N GLU A 31 12.21 -24.66 -2.63
CA GLU A 31 10.86 -24.44 -2.10
C GLU A 31 10.82 -23.27 -1.10
N ALA A 32 11.86 -23.12 -0.28
CA ALA A 32 11.98 -22.00 0.65
C ALA A 32 12.06 -20.64 -0.07
N GLU A 33 12.85 -20.56 -1.14
CA GLU A 33 12.97 -19.34 -1.96
C GLU A 33 11.68 -19.04 -2.71
N ALA A 34 10.99 -20.06 -3.23
CA ALA A 34 9.71 -19.90 -3.90
C ALA A 34 8.63 -19.34 -2.96
N ASN A 35 8.55 -19.87 -1.73
CA ASN A 35 7.63 -19.36 -0.72
C ASN A 35 7.96 -17.91 -0.32
N TRP A 36 9.25 -17.60 -0.11
CA TRP A 36 9.68 -16.24 0.18
C TRP A 36 9.37 -15.26 -0.96
N LEU A 37 9.59 -15.67 -2.21
CA LEU A 37 9.28 -14.88 -3.40
C LEU A 37 7.79 -14.55 -3.48
N LYS A 38 6.92 -15.55 -3.26
CA LYS A 38 5.47 -15.37 -3.25
C LYS A 38 5.00 -14.38 -2.20
N ILE A 39 5.51 -14.50 -0.97
CA ILE A 39 5.19 -13.58 0.13
C ILE A 39 5.66 -12.16 -0.21
N THR A 40 6.90 -12.01 -0.69
CA THR A 40 7.49 -10.70 -1.00
C THR A 40 6.75 -9.99 -2.13
N LEU A 41 6.37 -10.71 -3.19
CA LEU A 41 5.58 -10.14 -4.29
C LEU A 41 4.17 -9.72 -3.84
N THR A 42 3.55 -10.53 -2.96
CA THR A 42 2.23 -10.21 -2.39
C THR A 42 2.31 -8.97 -1.51
N GLU A 43 3.34 -8.86 -0.66
CA GLU A 43 3.60 -7.70 0.19
C GLU A 43 3.80 -6.44 -0.66
N ALA A 44 4.66 -6.51 -1.69
CA ALA A 44 4.93 -5.38 -2.58
C ALA A 44 3.67 -4.90 -3.32
N ARG A 45 2.87 -5.83 -3.85
CA ARG A 45 1.60 -5.50 -4.53
C ARG A 45 0.63 -4.80 -3.57
N GLN A 46 0.37 -5.40 -2.41
CA GLN A 46 -0.56 -4.83 -1.42
C GLN A 46 -0.13 -3.44 -0.95
N LEU A 47 1.19 -3.21 -0.84
CA LEU A 47 1.74 -1.90 -0.50
C LEU A 47 1.46 -0.89 -1.61
N ILE A 48 1.72 -1.24 -2.87
CA ILE A 48 1.42 -0.37 -4.02
C ILE A 48 -0.08 -0.05 -4.08
N ASP A 49 -0.94 -1.06 -3.91
CA ASP A 49 -2.39 -0.90 -3.85
C ASP A 49 -2.82 0.07 -2.76
N LEU A 50 -2.23 -0.04 -1.56
CA LEU A 50 -2.48 0.86 -0.46
C LEU A 50 -2.06 2.29 -0.80
N LEU A 51 -0.82 2.47 -1.29
CA LEU A 51 -0.24 3.79 -1.58
C LEU A 51 -0.91 4.50 -2.75
N LEU A 52 -1.39 3.74 -3.74
CA LEU A 52 -2.14 4.30 -4.88
C LEU A 52 -3.62 4.53 -4.55
N SER A 53 -4.13 3.93 -3.48
CA SER A 53 -5.49 4.16 -3.01
C SER A 53 -5.72 5.61 -2.59
N ASN A 54 -6.96 6.07 -2.69
CA ASN A 54 -7.36 7.37 -2.14
C ASN A 54 -7.82 7.27 -0.67
N HIS A 55 -7.71 6.09 -0.06
CA HIS A 55 -8.28 5.76 1.25
C HIS A 55 -7.32 4.92 2.10
N LEU A 56 -6.11 5.44 2.30
CA LEU A 56 -5.06 4.82 3.11
C LEU A 56 -5.51 4.57 4.56
N GLU A 57 -6.43 5.39 5.08
CA GLU A 57 -7.04 5.21 6.41
C GLU A 57 -7.77 3.87 6.58
N ASN A 58 -8.19 3.22 5.48
CA ASN A 58 -8.82 1.90 5.53
C ASN A 58 -7.88 0.82 6.06
N PHE A 59 -6.56 1.01 5.94
CA PHE A 59 -5.57 0.09 6.52
C PHE A 59 -5.65 0.02 8.05
N LEU A 60 -6.16 1.06 8.71
CA LEU A 60 -6.36 1.07 10.16
C LEU A 60 -7.55 0.21 10.60
N ASN A 61 -8.47 -0.09 9.68
CA ASN A 61 -9.58 -0.98 9.97
C ASN A 61 -9.07 -2.44 9.94
N PRO A 62 -9.10 -3.16 11.07
CA PRO A 62 -8.55 -4.52 11.14
C PRO A 62 -9.23 -5.48 10.16
N VAL A 63 -10.54 -5.33 9.91
CA VAL A 63 -11.29 -6.18 8.98
C VAL A 63 -10.85 -5.95 7.53
N ILE A 64 -10.62 -4.69 7.15
CA ILE A 64 -10.13 -4.36 5.80
C ILE A 64 -8.68 -4.82 5.65
N ARG A 65 -7.87 -4.61 6.69
CA ARG A 65 -6.47 -5.04 6.69
C ARG A 65 -6.35 -6.56 6.51
N GLU A 66 -7.09 -7.34 7.29
CA GLU A 66 -7.10 -8.80 7.17
C GLU A 66 -7.58 -9.28 5.80
N ARG A 67 -8.51 -8.55 5.16
CA ARG A 67 -9.05 -8.94 3.86
C ARG A 67 -8.15 -8.56 2.68
N SER A 68 -7.55 -7.38 2.70
CA SER A 68 -6.92 -6.77 1.51
C SER A 68 -5.43 -6.49 1.67
N TYR A 69 -4.91 -6.49 2.90
CA TYR A 69 -3.55 -6.07 3.23
C TYR A 69 -2.91 -7.02 4.26
N ASN A 70 -3.26 -8.30 4.21
CA ASN A 70 -2.85 -9.30 5.20
C ASN A 70 -1.35 -9.63 5.17
N ALA A 71 -0.66 -9.36 4.06
CA ALA A 71 0.78 -9.54 3.94
C ALA A 71 1.57 -8.32 4.43
N LEU A 72 0.91 -7.18 4.68
CA LEU A 72 1.57 -5.96 5.13
C LEU A 72 1.80 -5.96 6.65
N ASP A 73 3.05 -5.74 7.06
CA ASP A 73 3.38 -5.43 8.45
C ASP A 73 3.04 -3.97 8.77
N TYR A 74 2.29 -3.76 9.84
CA TYR A 74 1.92 -2.44 10.36
C TYR A 74 3.14 -1.50 10.54
N ARG A 75 4.24 -1.97 11.13
CA ARG A 75 5.44 -1.17 11.39
C ARG A 75 6.15 -0.74 10.11
N LYS A 76 6.16 -1.62 9.09
CA LYS A 76 6.72 -1.29 7.78
C LYS A 76 5.88 -0.22 7.10
N VAL A 77 4.55 -0.34 7.14
CA VAL A 77 3.63 0.66 6.57
C VAL A 77 3.81 2.02 7.25
N VAL A 78 3.94 2.04 8.59
CA VAL A 78 4.27 3.27 9.34
C VAL A 78 5.56 3.88 8.81
N THR A 79 6.66 3.12 8.80
CA THR A 79 7.97 3.60 8.37
C THR A 79 7.96 4.15 6.93
N ILE A 80 7.26 3.47 6.02
CA ILE A 80 7.17 3.86 4.62
C ILE A 80 6.30 5.12 4.46
N SER A 81 5.17 5.20 5.16
CA SER A 81 4.30 6.38 5.13
C SER A 81 5.00 7.64 5.63
N GLU A 82 5.92 7.50 6.60
CA GLU A 82 6.75 8.62 7.06
C GLU A 82 7.80 9.03 6.04
N LYS A 83 8.41 8.06 5.33
CA LYS A 83 9.43 8.29 4.30
C LYS A 83 8.88 8.85 2.99
N LEU A 84 7.61 8.60 2.67
CA LEU A 84 6.94 9.12 1.47
C LEU A 84 6.58 10.61 1.55
N MET A 85 6.87 11.26 2.67
CA MET A 85 6.64 12.69 2.82
C MET A 85 7.63 13.49 1.96
N ASP A 86 7.12 14.50 1.24
CA ASP A 86 7.97 15.46 0.55
C ASP A 86 8.91 16.11 1.59
N PRO A 87 10.23 16.15 1.38
CA PRO A 87 11.16 16.82 2.29
C PRO A 87 10.79 18.28 2.54
N SER A 88 10.16 18.94 1.56
CA SER A 88 9.62 20.29 1.69
C SER A 88 8.43 20.37 2.65
N ASP A 89 7.56 19.36 2.69
CA ASP A 89 6.46 19.24 3.66
C ASP A 89 7.00 18.92 5.07
N GLN A 90 8.16 18.25 5.17
CA GLN A 90 8.87 18.02 6.45
C GLN A 90 9.47 19.29 7.04
N LEU A 91 10.09 20.10 6.17
CA LEU A 91 10.87 21.26 6.58
C LEU A 91 10.03 22.54 6.67
N PHE A 92 8.91 22.62 5.93
CA PHE A 92 8.11 23.83 5.80
C PHE A 92 6.61 23.54 5.88
N GLY A 93 6.20 22.65 6.80
CA GLY A 93 4.84 22.09 6.97
C GLY A 93 3.65 23.07 7.09
N THR A 94 3.82 24.35 6.76
CA THR A 94 2.77 25.36 6.66
C THR A 94 3.00 26.43 5.57
N PHE A 95 4.20 26.55 4.97
CA PHE A 95 4.53 27.66 4.06
C PHE A 95 4.39 27.34 2.56
N GLY A 96 4.47 26.07 2.15
CA GLY A 96 4.40 25.68 0.73
C GLY A 96 2.99 25.52 0.13
N SER A 97 1.93 25.59 0.95
CA SER A 97 0.61 25.07 0.57
C SER A 97 -0.29 26.05 -0.21
N ARG A 98 0.09 27.34 -0.36
CA ARG A 98 -0.82 28.35 -0.94
C ARG A 98 -1.15 28.21 -2.44
N GLY A 99 -0.53 27.27 -3.15
CA GLY A 99 -0.77 27.07 -4.60
C GLY A 99 -0.97 25.63 -5.08
N TYR A 100 -0.93 24.63 -4.18
CA TYR A 100 -0.98 23.23 -4.60
C TYR A 100 -2.42 22.73 -4.70
N LYS A 101 -2.82 22.27 -5.90
CA LYS A 101 -4.11 21.60 -6.12
C LYS A 101 -4.32 20.52 -5.06
N ALA A 102 -5.44 20.58 -4.34
CA ALA A 102 -5.77 19.65 -3.27
C ALA A 102 -5.70 18.19 -3.77
N ASN A 103 -4.64 17.48 -3.41
CA ASN A 103 -4.45 16.09 -3.82
C ASN A 103 -5.11 15.17 -2.78
N PRO A 104 -6.21 14.47 -3.12
CA PRO A 104 -6.90 13.59 -2.17
C PRO A 104 -5.99 12.47 -1.63
N LYS A 105 -4.99 12.04 -2.40
CA LYS A 105 -3.99 11.05 -1.96
C LYS A 105 -3.11 11.60 -0.84
N LYS A 106 -2.62 12.85 -0.97
CA LYS A 106 -1.84 13.51 0.08
C LYS A 106 -2.65 13.61 1.38
N LYS A 107 -3.90 14.06 1.29
CA LYS A 107 -4.80 14.20 2.44
C LYS A 107 -5.07 12.87 3.17
N SER A 108 -5.25 11.78 2.42
CA SER A 108 -5.48 10.45 2.99
C SER A 108 -4.21 9.91 3.67
N LEU A 109 -3.04 10.11 3.08
CA LEU A 109 -1.75 9.77 3.68
C LEU A 109 -1.48 10.54 4.98
N ASP A 110 -1.75 11.85 5.00
CA ASP A 110 -1.62 12.67 6.21
C ASP A 110 -2.55 12.19 7.35
N SER A 111 -3.78 11.79 6.98
CA SER A 111 -4.77 11.27 7.93
C SER A 111 -4.37 9.91 8.50
N LEU A 112 -3.84 9.03 7.65
CA LEU A 112 -3.28 7.74 8.08
C LEU A 112 -2.12 7.99 9.06
N LYS A 113 -1.15 8.84 8.70
CA LYS A 113 0.03 9.14 9.53
C LYS A 113 -0.32 9.68 10.90
N LYS A 114 -1.26 10.63 10.99
CA LYS A 114 -1.71 11.18 12.26
C LYS A 114 -2.20 10.07 13.19
N LYS A 115 -3.08 9.21 12.68
CA LYS A 115 -3.65 8.10 13.45
C LYS A 115 -2.60 7.04 13.80
N LEU A 116 -1.66 6.74 12.90
CA LEU A 116 -0.56 5.82 13.17
C LEU A 116 0.33 6.31 14.33
N ARG A 117 0.56 7.63 14.43
CA ARG A 117 1.29 8.24 15.55
C ARG A 117 0.51 8.22 16.86
N ASP A 118 -0.80 8.43 16.80
CA ASP A 118 -1.66 8.41 17.99
C ASP A 118 -1.78 7.00 18.61
N LEU A 119 -1.47 5.95 17.85
CA LEU A 119 -1.56 4.55 18.25
C LEU A 119 -0.23 3.95 18.75
N ASN A 120 0.86 4.72 18.72
CA ASN A 120 2.22 4.28 19.04
C ASN A 120 2.75 5.01 20.27
#